data_AF-A0A022PHP2-F1
#
_entry.id   AF-A0A022PHP2-F1
#
_cell.length_a   1.000
_cell.length_b   1.000
_cell.length_c   1.000
_cell.angle_alpha   90.00
_cell.angle_beta   90.00
_cell.angle_gamma   90.00
#
_symmetry.space_group_name_H-M   'P 1'
#
loop_
_entity.id
_entity.type
_entity.pdbx_description
1 polymer ?
#
loop_
_entity_poly.entity_id
_entity_poly.type
_entity_poly.pdbx_seq_one_letter_code
_entity_poly.pdbx_strand_id
1 'polypeptide(L)'
;MVKNRLVVIINGKIDGNACIVVPLSSKCDQNKLQREMHVVIDKSVVENMKYFEQITRWAKADLVQQVSRQRLQRPRTDRGYLNQILPKEIVTKIQLAIIKSINASQLLSTS
;
A
#
# COMPACT_ATOMS: atom_id res chain seq x y z
N MET A 1 14.49 13.43 -5.41
CA MET A 1 14.17 12.42 -6.45
C MET A 1 12.87 11.70 -6.07
N VAL A 2 11.79 11.88 -6.85
CA VAL A 2 10.53 11.16 -6.66
C VAL A 2 10.70 9.76 -7.27
N LYS A 3 10.74 8.73 -6.43
CA LYS A 3 10.86 7.34 -6.91
C LYS A 3 9.51 6.83 -7.38
N ASN A 4 9.45 6.25 -8.58
CA ASN A 4 8.30 5.50 -9.05
C ASN A 4 8.23 4.18 -8.27
N ARG A 5 7.16 4.00 -7.50
CA ARG A 5 6.93 2.82 -6.67
C ARG A 5 5.50 2.36 -6.86
N LEU A 6 5.29 1.05 -6.72
CA LEU A 6 3.94 0.51 -6.57
C LEU A 6 3.34 1.03 -5.27
N VAL A 7 2.05 1.32 -5.30
CA VAL A 7 1.29 1.81 -4.16
C VAL A 7 -0.04 1.08 -4.08
N VAL A 8 -0.53 0.90 -2.86
CA VAL A 8 -1.90 0.45 -2.60
C VAL A 8 -2.75 1.69 -2.37
N ILE A 9 -3.85 1.81 -3.12
CA ILE A 9 -4.83 2.86 -2.89
C ILE A 9 -5.75 2.40 -1.76
N ILE A 10 -5.74 3.11 -0.64
CA ILE A 10 -6.60 2.81 0.53
C ILE A 10 -7.90 3.60 0.43
N ASN A 11 -7.83 4.84 -0.03
CA ASN A 11 -9.00 5.65 -0.34
C ASN A 11 -8.76 6.38 -1.66
N GLY A 12 -9.58 6.06 -2.67
CA GLY A 12 -9.45 6.58 -4.02
C GLY A 12 -10.14 7.93 -4.27
N LYS A 13 -10.91 8.46 -3.31
CA LYS A 13 -11.70 9.69 -3.49
C LYS A 13 -11.90 10.40 -2.16
N ILE A 14 -10.90 11.17 -1.74
CA ILE A 14 -10.95 11.98 -0.52
C ILE A 14 -11.44 13.39 -0.84
N ASP A 15 -10.83 13.96 -1.86
CA ASP A 15 -11.19 15.22 -2.48
C ASP A 15 -11.05 14.98 -3.98
N GLY A 16 -11.84 15.61 -4.85
CA GLY A 16 -12.09 15.19 -6.25
C GLY A 16 -10.86 14.81 -7.11
N ASN A 17 -9.65 15.24 -6.71
CA ASN A 17 -8.38 14.94 -7.37
C ASN A 17 -7.30 14.28 -6.48
N ALA A 18 -7.62 13.81 -5.27
CA ALA A 18 -6.67 13.24 -4.31
C ALA A 18 -7.06 11.85 -3.78
N CYS A 19 -6.04 11.03 -3.50
CA CYS A 19 -6.16 9.69 -2.95
C CYS A 19 -5.22 9.50 -1.75
N ILE A 20 -5.60 8.67 -0.79
CA ILE A 20 -4.66 8.13 0.21
C ILE A 20 -4.07 6.84 -0.32
N VAL A 21 -2.75 6.75 -0.24
CA VAL A 21 -1.97 5.61 -0.71
C VAL A 21 -0.97 5.13 0.34
N VAL A 22 -0.64 3.84 0.26
CA VAL A 22 0.43 3.20 1.03
C VAL A 22 1.49 2.69 0.06
N PRO A 23 2.75 3.12 0.17
CA PRO A 23 3.80 2.68 -0.74
C PRO A 23 4.24 1.23 -0.45
N LEU A 24 4.55 0.51 -1.52
CA LEU A 24 5.12 -0.84 -1.45
C LEU A 24 6.65 -0.78 -1.55
N SER A 25 7.30 -1.62 -0.73
CA SER A 25 8.75 -1.80 -0.68
C SER A 25 9.13 -3.20 -1.13
N SER A 26 10.24 -3.31 -1.85
CA SER A 26 10.93 -4.58 -2.14
C SER A 26 11.89 -5.02 -1.03
N LYS A 27 12.17 -4.14 -0.06
CA LYS A 27 13.01 -4.43 1.10
C LYS A 27 12.17 -4.57 2.36
N CYS A 28 12.40 -5.67 3.08
CA CYS A 28 11.87 -5.91 4.42
C CYS A 28 12.58 -5.02 5.44
N ASP A 29 11.82 -4.50 6.39
CA ASP A 29 12.34 -3.89 7.62
C ASP A 29 11.80 -4.72 8.78
N GLN A 30 12.67 -5.49 9.42
CA GLN A 30 12.29 -6.45 10.45
C GLN A 30 11.68 -5.75 11.68
N ASN A 31 12.21 -4.59 12.06
CA ASN A 31 11.71 -3.85 13.22
C ASN A 31 10.29 -3.34 12.97
N LYS A 32 10.04 -2.82 11.77
CA LYS A 32 8.71 -2.32 11.37
C LYS A 32 7.71 -3.45 11.14
N LEU A 33 8.19 -4.61 10.68
CA LEU A 33 7.38 -5.82 10.54
C LEU A 33 6.97 -6.37 11.91
N GLN A 34 7.91 -6.46 12.86
CA GLN A 34 7.65 -6.96 14.21
C GLN A 34 6.69 -6.06 15.00
N ARG A 35 6.70 -4.76 14.71
CA ARG A 35 5.72 -3.79 15.25
C ARG A 35 4.39 -3.77 14.50
N GLU A 36 4.21 -4.62 13.49
CA GLU A 36 3.01 -4.71 12.64
C GLU A 36 2.68 -3.41 11.89
N MET A 37 3.69 -2.59 11.59
CA MET A 37 3.53 -1.39 10.75
C MET A 37 3.78 -1.68 9.28
N HIS A 38 4.51 -2.75 8.97
CA HIS A 38 4.69 -3.24 7.61
C HIS A 38 3.87 -4.49 7.38
N VAL A 39 3.03 -4.48 6.35
CA VAL A 39 2.19 -5.63 5.99
C VAL A 39 2.81 -6.39 4.83
N VAL A 40 2.99 -7.69 4.99
CA VAL A 40 3.51 -8.57 3.95
C VAL A 40 2.43 -8.80 2.89
N ILE A 41 2.80 -8.62 1.63
CA ILE A 41 2.02 -8.98 0.45
C ILE A 41 2.81 -10.02 -0.31
N ASP A 42 2.25 -11.23 -0.38
CA ASP A 42 2.90 -12.34 -1.08
C ASP A 42 3.04 -12.06 -2.58
N LYS A 43 4.09 -12.62 -3.18
CA LYS A 43 4.36 -12.49 -4.62
C LYS A 43 3.21 -12.99 -5.50
N SER A 44 2.45 -13.98 -5.05
CA SER A 44 1.30 -14.54 -5.78
C SER A 44 0.13 -13.57 -5.87
N VAL A 45 0.05 -12.61 -4.94
CA VAL A 45 -1.03 -11.63 -4.92
C VAL A 45 -0.83 -10.67 -6.07
N VAL A 46 0.38 -10.11 -6.25
CA VAL A 46 0.62 -9.08 -7.27
C VAL A 46 1.00 -9.72 -8.61
N GLU A 47 0.27 -9.38 -9.67
CA GLU A 47 0.57 -9.88 -11.01
C GLU A 47 1.95 -9.43 -11.51
N ASN A 48 2.54 -10.25 -12.38
CA ASN A 48 3.79 -9.87 -13.05
C ASN A 48 3.55 -8.66 -13.98
N MET A 49 4.49 -7.72 -13.98
CA MET A 49 4.38 -6.47 -14.72
C MET A 49 5.67 -6.20 -15.47
N LYS A 50 5.57 -5.47 -16.58
CA LYS A 50 6.73 -5.17 -17.45
C LYS A 50 7.89 -4.48 -16.74
N TYR A 51 7.60 -3.63 -15.75
CA TYR A 51 8.58 -2.82 -15.03
C TYR A 51 8.72 -3.19 -13.55
N PHE A 52 7.96 -4.18 -13.07
CA PHE A 52 7.96 -4.58 -11.68
C PHE A 52 7.98 -6.09 -11.56
N GLU A 53 9.05 -6.62 -10.97
CA GLU A 53 9.23 -8.05 -10.74
C GLU A 53 8.18 -8.63 -9.80
N GLN A 54 7.81 -9.89 -9.99
CA GLN A 54 6.88 -10.58 -9.10
C GLN A 54 7.57 -11.07 -7.83
N ILE A 55 7.72 -10.17 -6.86
CA ILE A 55 8.35 -10.42 -5.57
C ILE A 55 7.39 -10.17 -4.41
N THR A 56 7.69 -10.76 -3.25
CA THR A 56 7.05 -10.42 -1.98
C THR A 56 7.35 -8.97 -1.65
N ARG A 57 6.32 -8.22 -1.26
CA ARG A 57 6.43 -6.80 -0.97
C ARG A 57 5.91 -6.48 0.41
N TRP A 58 6.37 -5.35 0.94
CA TRP A 58 5.93 -4.83 2.22
C TRP A 58 5.21 -3.51 2.03
N ALA A 59 3.94 -3.45 2.43
CA ALA A 59 3.17 -2.22 2.47
C ALA A 59 3.58 -1.41 3.70
N LYS A 60 4.11 -0.21 3.48
CA LYS A 60 4.65 0.65 4.54
C LYS A 60 3.57 1.55 5.12
N ALA A 61 2.81 1.03 6.08
CA ALA A 61 1.64 1.72 6.63
C ALA A 61 2.02 3.03 7.34
N ASP A 62 3.22 3.11 7.91
CA ASP A 62 3.79 4.31 8.54
C ASP A 62 4.13 5.43 7.56
N LEU A 63 4.18 5.14 6.25
CA LEU A 63 4.43 6.11 5.19
C LEU A 63 3.17 6.40 4.36
N VAL A 64 1.98 6.22 4.96
CA VAL A 64 0.71 6.59 4.37
C VAL A 64 0.71 8.06 3.96
N GLN A 65 0.28 8.35 2.75
CA GLN A 65 0.34 9.69 2.18
C GLN A 65 -0.90 10.00 1.34
N GLN A 66 -1.33 11.26 1.37
CA GLN A 66 -2.23 11.80 0.36
C GLN A 66 -1.42 12.21 -0.87
N VAL A 67 -1.86 11.76 -2.04
CA VAL A 67 -1.26 12.13 -3.33
C VAL A 67 -2.34 12.57 -4.31
N SER A 68 -1.98 13.51 -5.19
CA SER A 68 -2.81 13.85 -6.35
C SER A 68 -2.95 12.65 -7.28
N ARG A 69 -4.14 12.45 -7.86
CA ARG A 69 -4.40 11.41 -8.88
C ARG A 69 -3.50 11.55 -10.09
N GLN A 70 -3.06 12.77 -10.42
CA GLN A 70 -2.12 13.04 -11.50
C GLN A 70 -0.74 12.38 -11.29
N ARG A 71 -0.38 12.07 -10.03
CA ARG A 71 0.86 11.36 -9.70
C ARG A 71 0.74 9.85 -9.84
N LEU A 72 -0.47 9.32 -9.97
CA LEU A 72 -0.72 7.89 -10.09
C LEU A 72 -0.66 7.49 -11.56
N GLN A 73 0.24 6.57 -11.87
CA GLN A 73 0.31 5.95 -13.19
C GLN A 73 -0.06 4.47 -13.03
N ARG A 74 -0.96 3.99 -13.89
CA ARG A 74 -1.33 2.58 -13.88
C ARG A 74 -0.18 1.76 -14.46
N PRO A 75 0.35 0.77 -13.72
CA PRO A 75 1.34 -0.15 -14.26
C PRO A 75 0.79 -0.89 -15.48
N ARG A 76 1.66 -1.26 -16.42
CA ARG A 76 1.30 -2.07 -17.58
C ARG A 76 1.61 -3.54 -17.34
N THR A 77 0.65 -4.38 -17.66
CA THR A 77 0.79 -5.84 -17.78
C THR A 77 0.92 -6.19 -19.27
N ASP A 78 1.20 -7.46 -19.58
CA ASP A 78 1.29 -7.92 -20.98
C ASP A 78 -0.03 -7.78 -21.75
N ARG A 79 -1.16 -7.71 -21.02
CA ARG A 79 -2.52 -7.60 -21.57
C ARG A 79 -3.14 -6.20 -21.44
N GLY A 80 -2.37 -5.19 -21.02
CA GLY A 80 -2.86 -3.81 -20.91
C GLY A 80 -2.43 -3.11 -19.62
N TYR A 81 -3.39 -2.52 -18.90
CA TYR A 81 -3.14 -1.89 -17.61
C TYR A 81 -3.50 -2.84 -16.46
N LEU A 82 -2.71 -2.80 -15.39
CA LEU A 82 -3.02 -3.53 -14.16
C LEU A 82 -4.34 -2.99 -13.59
N ASN A 83 -5.35 -3.86 -13.51
CA ASN A 83 -6.62 -3.59 -12.85
C ASN A 83 -6.84 -4.61 -11.73
N GLN A 84 -5.93 -4.58 -10.75
CA GLN A 84 -5.93 -5.53 -9.66
C GLN A 84 -6.50 -4.90 -8.39
N ILE A 85 -7.43 -5.61 -7.75
CA ILE A 85 -7.94 -5.30 -6.42
C ILE A 85 -7.28 -6.26 -5.43
N LEU A 86 -6.70 -5.72 -4.35
CA LEU A 86 -6.14 -6.56 -3.31
C LEU A 86 -7.25 -7.28 -2.53
N PRO A 87 -7.01 -8.54 -2.09
CA PRO A 87 -7.93 -9.24 -1.20
C PRO A 87 -8.30 -8.40 0.03
N LYS A 88 -9.57 -8.46 0.42
CA LYS A 88 -10.12 -7.71 1.56
C LYS A 88 -9.28 -7.87 2.83
N GLU A 89 -8.85 -9.11 3.12
CA GLU A 89 -8.04 -9.44 4.29
C GLU A 89 -6.71 -8.68 4.33
N ILE A 90 -6.05 -8.53 3.18
CA ILE A 90 -4.79 -7.78 3.06
C ILE A 90 -5.05 -6.29 3.27
N VAL A 91 -6.11 -5.76 2.66
CA VAL A 91 -6.50 -4.35 2.82
C VAL A 91 -6.83 -4.04 4.28
N THR A 92 -7.56 -4.92 4.96
CA THR A 92 -7.86 -4.79 6.40
C THR A 92 -6.60 -4.78 7.24
N LYS A 93 -5.64 -5.69 6.98
CA LYS A 93 -4.34 -5.69 7.67
C LYS A 93 -3.59 -4.37 7.46
N ILE A 94 -3.61 -3.83 6.23
CA ILE A 94 -2.98 -2.53 5.93
C ILE A 94 -3.66 -1.40 6.72
N GLN A 95 -5.00 -1.36 6.77
CA GLN A 95 -5.74 -0.34 7.52
C GLN A 95 -5.47 -0.42 9.03
N LEU A 96 -5.44 -1.61 9.61
CA LEU A 96 -5.08 -1.81 11.01
C LEU A 96 -3.65 -1.35 11.29
N ALA A 97 -2.70 -1.68 10.40
CA ALA A 97 -1.33 -1.21 10.49
C ALA A 97 -1.23 0.32 10.41
N ILE A 98 -2.06 0.99 9.59
CA ILE A 98 -2.13 2.45 9.53
C ILE A 98 -2.59 3.01 10.87
N ILE A 99 -3.70 2.50 11.43
CA ILE A 99 -4.25 2.94 12.73
C ILE A 99 -3.18 2.80 13.82
N LYS A 100 -2.47 1.67 13.84
CA LYS A 100 -1.37 1.42 14.77
C LYS A 100 -0.20 2.38 14.56
N SER A 101 0.15 2.68 13.32
CA SER A 101 1.28 3.55 12.97
C SER A 101 1.08 5.00 13.43
N ILE A 102 -0.16 5.48 13.45
CA ILE A 102 -0.54 6.81 13.92
C ILE A 102 -0.97 6.82 15.40
N ASN A 103 -0.82 5.69 16.10
CA ASN A 103 -1.26 5.48 17.47
C ASN A 103 -2.77 5.77 17.71
N ALA A 104 -3.60 5.67 16.67
CA ALA A 104 -5.04 5.91 16.79
C ALA A 104 -5.78 4.78 17.52
N SER A 105 -5.16 3.61 17.69
CA SER A 105 -5.71 2.52 18.51
C SER A 105 -6.04 2.97 19.93
N GLN A 106 -5.25 3.89 20.50
CA GLN A 106 -5.49 4.44 21.83
C GLN A 106 -6.79 5.26 21.90
N LEU A 107 -7.24 5.83 20.78
CA LEU A 107 -8.52 6.54 20.71
C LEU A 107 -9.70 5.57 20.62
N LEU A 108 -9.48 4.39 20.02
CA LEU A 108 -10.50 3.35 19.85
C LEU A 108 -10.69 2.48 21.09
N SER A 109 -9.71 2.41 21.99
CA SER A 109 -9.80 1.67 23.26
C SER A 109 -10.62 2.38 24.34
N THR A 110 -10.95 3.66 24.13
CA THR A 110 -11.63 4.52 25.12
C THR A 110 -13.13 4.67 24.83
N SER A 111 -13.66 3.86 23.90
CA SER A 111 -15.08 3.82 23.52
C SER A 111 -15.77 2.60 24.10
#